data_AF-A0A3N5M2I2-F1
#
_entry.id   AF-A0A3N5M2I2-F1
#
_cell.length_a   1.000
_cell.length_b   1.000
_cell.length_c   1.000
_cell.angle_alpha   90.00
_cell.angle_beta   90.00
_cell.angle_gamma   90.00
#
_symmetry.space_group_name_H-M   'P 1'
#
loop_
_entity.id
_entity.type
_entity.pdbx_description
1 polymer ?
#
loop_
_entity_poly.entity_id
_entity_poly.type
_entity_poly.pdbx_seq_one_letter_code
_entity_poly.pdbx_strand_id
1 'polypeptide(L)'
;MSRPAVSDLRDRFRGVLLGVAAGDALGAPAEFLSAEQVVERYGVITEMIGGGCHEVEPGETTDATEMMLCLAESLAETGDFDPEDVMDRYRAWFESAPRDVSLTVRTVMLSYRAGTPGTWPRGAPSRSSGSRWRATGA
;
A
#
# COMPACT_ATOMS: atom_id res chain seq x y z
N MET A 1 -24.95 2.22 28.07
CA MET A 1 -23.68 2.45 27.33
C MET A 1 -24.06 2.85 25.92
N SER A 2 -23.68 4.05 25.47
CA SER A 2 -24.10 4.57 24.17
C SER A 2 -23.42 3.78 23.05
N ARG A 3 -24.19 3.36 22.06
CA ARG A 3 -23.70 2.69 20.85
C ARG A 3 -22.75 3.67 20.14
N PRO A 4 -21.53 3.27 19.74
CA PRO A 4 -20.65 4.19 19.03
C PRO A 4 -21.38 4.70 17.78
N ALA A 5 -21.25 6.00 17.50
CA ALA A 5 -21.78 6.59 16.29
C ALA A 5 -21.24 5.79 15.09
N VAL A 6 -22.09 5.53 14.09
CA VAL A 6 -21.63 4.97 12.82
C VAL A 6 -20.58 5.94 12.29
N SER A 7 -19.31 5.54 12.25
CA SER A 7 -18.23 6.39 11.75
C SER A 7 -18.58 6.81 10.32
N ASP A 8 -18.51 8.11 10.03
CA ASP A 8 -18.71 8.59 8.67
C ASP A 8 -17.71 7.90 7.72
N LEU A 9 -18.07 7.74 6.44
CA LEU A 9 -17.22 7.10 5.43
C LEU A 9 -15.82 7.72 5.39
N ARG A 10 -15.73 9.03 5.60
CA ARG A 10 -14.47 9.76 5.72
C ARG A 10 -13.59 9.24 6.87
N ASP A 11 -14.18 8.99 8.03
CA ASP A 11 -13.44 8.49 9.19
C ASP A 11 -12.96 7.06 8.97
N ARG A 12 -13.77 6.23 8.28
CA ARG A 12 -13.34 4.89 7.87
C ARG A 12 -12.17 4.94 6.90
N PHE A 13 -12.23 5.84 5.92
CA PHE A 13 -11.16 5.99 4.93
C PHE A 13 -9.86 6.44 5.59
N ARG A 14 -9.93 7.46 6.47
CA ARG A 14 -8.79 7.88 7.29
C ARG A 14 -8.25 6.75 8.15
N GLY A 15 -9.13 5.98 8.79
CA GLY A 15 -8.75 4.83 9.60
C GLY A 15 -8.03 3.73 8.80
N VAL A 16 -8.41 3.50 7.54
CA VAL A 16 -7.69 2.57 6.66
C VAL A 16 -6.29 3.08 6.34
N LEU A 17 -6.15 4.33 5.89
CA LEU A 17 -4.85 4.88 5.52
C LEU A 17 -3.89 4.92 6.73
N LEU A 18 -4.37 5.41 7.88
CA LEU A 18 -3.59 5.44 9.12
C LEU A 18 -3.32 4.04 9.67
N GLY A 19 -4.26 3.12 9.53
CA GLY A 19 -4.11 1.73 9.98
C GLY A 19 -3.07 0.97 9.18
N VAL A 20 -3.00 1.19 7.86
CA VAL A 20 -1.93 0.64 7.01
C VAL A 20 -0.58 1.18 7.46
N ALA A 21 -0.44 2.51 7.57
CA ALA A 21 0.82 3.12 7.98
C ALA A 21 1.27 2.68 9.40
N ALA A 22 0.33 2.63 10.35
CA ALA A 22 0.64 2.19 11.71
C ALA A 22 1.00 0.70 11.77
N GLY A 23 0.31 -0.16 11.02
CA GLY A 23 0.61 -1.58 10.95
C GLY A 23 1.94 -1.88 10.28
N ASP A 24 2.26 -1.13 9.23
CA ASP A 24 3.55 -1.17 8.53
C ASP A 24 4.70 -0.80 9.49
N ALA A 25 4.67 0.39 10.09
CA ALA A 25 5.70 0.83 11.03
C ALA A 25 5.85 -0.08 12.27
N LEU A 26 4.74 -0.61 12.80
CA LEU A 26 4.76 -1.55 13.92
C LEU A 26 5.31 -2.92 13.52
N GLY A 27 5.04 -3.36 12.30
CA GLY A 27 5.43 -4.68 11.77
C GLY A 27 6.85 -4.73 11.21
N ALA A 28 7.39 -3.62 10.71
CA ALA A 28 8.71 -3.55 10.08
C ALA A 28 9.86 -4.18 10.89
N PRO A 29 9.95 -4.04 12.22
CA PRO A 29 11.01 -4.67 13.01
C PRO A 29 10.96 -6.21 13.05
N ALA A 30 9.79 -6.79 12.74
CA ALA A 30 9.52 -8.22 12.73
C ALA A 30 9.60 -8.86 11.34
N GLU A 31 9.89 -8.08 10.30
CA GLU A 31 9.92 -8.60 8.94
C GLU A 31 10.98 -9.70 8.77
N PHE A 32 10.60 -10.75 8.05
CA PHE A 32 11.38 -11.99 7.83
C PHE A 32 11.72 -12.79 9.10
N LEU A 33 11.15 -12.46 10.26
CA LEU A 33 11.26 -13.27 11.47
C LEU A 33 10.09 -14.25 11.59
N SER A 34 10.36 -15.44 12.15
CA SER A 34 9.29 -16.32 12.62
C SER A 34 8.64 -15.75 13.89
N ALA A 35 7.43 -16.21 14.22
CA ALA A 35 6.75 -15.80 15.45
C ALA A 35 7.60 -16.11 16.70
N GLU A 36 8.30 -17.24 16.73
CA GLU A 36 9.21 -17.62 17.81
C GLU A 36 10.39 -16.66 17.93
N GLN A 37 10.97 -16.25 16.79
CA GLN A 37 12.07 -15.28 16.77
C GLN A 37 11.62 -13.90 17.23
N VAL A 38 10.40 -13.48 16.89
CA VAL A 38 9.81 -12.23 17.38
C VAL A 38 9.64 -12.28 18.90
N VAL A 39 9.13 -13.39 19.44
CA VAL A 39 8.97 -13.57 20.89
C VAL A 39 10.31 -13.60 21.60
N GLU A 40 11.29 -14.33 21.07
CA GLU A 40 12.64 -14.41 21.65
C GLU A 40 13.33 -13.03 21.67
N ARG A 41 13.20 -12.27 20.58
CA ARG A 41 13.92 -11.00 20.42
C ARG A 41 13.24 -9.81 21.08
N TYR A 42 11.91 -9.76 21.01
CA TYR A 42 11.12 -8.59 21.41
C TYR A 42 10.04 -8.91 22.45
N GLY A 43 9.75 -10.18 22.71
CA GLY A 43 8.58 -10.59 23.49
C GLY A 43 7.29 -10.29 22.73
N VAL A 44 6.75 -9.09 22.94
CA VAL A 44 5.59 -8.58 22.21
C VAL A 44 5.88 -7.15 21.76
N ILE A 45 5.83 -6.91 20.46
CA ILE A 45 5.95 -5.55 19.91
C ILE A 45 4.61 -4.84 20.16
N THR A 46 4.65 -3.81 21.00
CA THR A 46 3.48 -2.99 21.36
C THR A 46 3.68 -1.52 21.03
N GLU A 47 4.91 -1.13 20.69
CA GLU A 47 5.32 0.23 20.39
C GLU A 47 6.10 0.22 19.07
N MET A 48 6.15 1.38 18.38
CA MET A 48 6.92 1.54 17.14
C MET A 48 8.41 1.67 17.47
N ILE A 49 9.08 0.53 17.70
CA ILE A 49 10.47 0.48 18.19
C ILE A 49 11.54 0.71 17.12
N GLY A 50 11.18 0.67 15.83
CA GLY A 50 12.14 0.73 14.73
C GLY A 50 13.06 -0.50 14.63
N GLY A 51 14.11 -0.41 13.81
CA GLY A 51 15.09 -1.47 13.56
C GLY A 51 14.68 -2.41 12.43
N GLY A 52 14.84 -3.73 12.65
CA GLY A 52 14.59 -4.74 11.62
C GLY A 52 15.63 -4.76 10.49
N CYS A 53 15.35 -5.51 9.43
CA CYS A 53 16.24 -5.61 8.26
C CYS A 53 16.35 -4.33 7.44
N HIS A 54 15.39 -3.42 7.60
CA HIS A 54 15.32 -2.13 6.91
C HIS A 54 15.93 -0.97 7.72
N GLU A 55 16.31 -1.24 8.98
CA GLU A 55 16.88 -0.27 9.93
C GLU A 55 15.98 0.97 10.14
N VAL A 56 14.66 0.80 10.08
CA VAL A 56 13.69 1.91 10.17
C VAL A 56 13.79 2.65 11.51
N GLU A 57 13.59 3.95 11.50
CA GLU A 57 13.43 4.74 12.72
C GLU A 57 12.08 4.43 13.40
N PRO A 58 11.93 4.67 14.71
CA PRO A 58 10.65 4.59 15.40
C PRO A 58 9.53 5.35 14.68
N GLY A 59 8.55 4.60 14.13
CA GLY A 59 7.38 5.15 13.42
C GLY A 59 7.58 5.38 11.93
N GLU A 60 8.76 5.09 11.37
CA GLU A 60 9.01 5.13 9.93
C GLU A 60 8.34 3.92 9.24
N THR A 61 7.75 4.16 8.08
CA THR A 61 7.06 3.17 7.25
C THR A 61 7.96 2.60 6.16
N THR A 62 7.52 1.54 5.49
CA THR A 62 8.27 0.87 4.40
C THR A 62 7.64 1.12 3.03
N ASP A 63 8.10 0.40 2.01
CA ASP A 63 7.56 0.46 0.64
C ASP A 63 6.04 0.22 0.59
N ALA A 64 5.49 -0.55 1.52
CA ALA A 64 4.07 -0.86 1.63
C ALA A 64 3.21 0.41 1.76
N THR A 65 3.57 1.32 2.66
CA THR A 65 2.83 2.59 2.82
C THR A 65 3.03 3.51 1.63
N GLU A 66 4.25 3.63 1.10
CA GLU A 66 4.55 4.52 -0.01
C GLU A 66 3.81 4.12 -1.30
N MET A 67 3.77 2.81 -1.59
CA MET A 67 2.98 2.29 -2.71
C MET A 67 1.47 2.43 -2.47
N MET A 68 0.99 2.20 -1.25
CA MET A 68 -0.42 2.43 -0.93
C MET A 68 -0.83 3.89 -1.18
N LEU A 69 0.03 4.86 -0.83
CA LEU A 69 -0.20 6.28 -1.10
C LEU A 69 -0.27 6.57 -2.61
N CYS A 70 0.64 6.03 -3.41
CA CYS A 70 0.57 6.17 -4.88
C CYS A 70 -0.77 5.69 -5.44
N LEU A 71 -1.29 4.55 -4.96
CA LEU A 71 -2.60 4.04 -5.36
C LEU A 71 -3.75 4.93 -4.87
N ALA A 72 -3.70 5.37 -3.61
CA ALA A 72 -4.74 6.22 -3.02
C ALA A 72 -4.85 7.57 -3.73
N GLU A 73 -3.71 8.17 -4.09
CA GLU A 73 -3.66 9.41 -4.86
C GLU A 73 -4.23 9.22 -6.27
N SER A 74 -3.89 8.09 -6.93
CA SER A 74 -4.46 7.75 -8.24
C SER A 74 -5.98 7.69 -8.20
N LEU A 75 -6.53 6.94 -7.24
CA LEU A 75 -7.98 6.81 -7.06
C LEU A 75 -8.64 8.16 -6.74
N ALA A 76 -7.98 9.00 -5.94
CA ALA A 76 -8.51 10.30 -5.55
C ALA A 76 -8.54 11.30 -6.72
N GLU A 77 -7.53 11.28 -7.60
CA GLU A 77 -7.39 12.20 -8.71
C GLU A 77 -8.18 11.77 -9.95
N THR A 78 -8.19 10.47 -10.26
CA THR A 78 -8.88 9.92 -11.43
C THR A 78 -10.36 9.61 -11.16
N GLY A 79 -10.72 9.35 -9.90
CA GLY A 79 -12.06 8.96 -9.48
C GLY A 79 -12.46 7.51 -9.82
N ASP A 80 -11.55 6.71 -10.37
CA ASP A 80 -11.72 5.28 -10.69
C ASP A 80 -10.37 4.56 -10.64
N PHE A 81 -10.34 3.25 -10.87
CA PHE A 81 -9.08 2.53 -11.02
C PHE A 81 -8.51 2.70 -12.43
N ASP A 82 -7.48 3.55 -12.57
CA ASP A 82 -6.68 3.69 -13.78
C ASP A 82 -5.33 2.98 -13.62
N PRO A 83 -5.13 1.82 -14.25
CA PRO A 83 -3.90 1.07 -14.06
C PRO A 83 -2.67 1.67 -14.75
N GLU A 84 -2.84 2.49 -15.79
CA GLU A 84 -1.71 3.15 -16.45
C GLU A 84 -1.18 4.25 -15.53
N ASP A 85 -2.07 5.06 -14.96
CA ASP A 85 -1.72 6.11 -13.99
C ASP A 85 -1.10 5.52 -12.70
N VAL A 86 -1.65 4.44 -12.13
CA VAL A 86 -1.04 3.76 -10.97
C VAL A 86 0.37 3.27 -11.28
N MET A 87 0.57 2.67 -12.46
CA MET A 87 1.88 2.14 -12.87
C MET A 87 2.90 3.27 -13.08
N ASP A 88 2.47 4.42 -13.60
CA ASP A 88 3.34 5.59 -13.78
C ASP A 88 3.71 6.24 -12.44
N ARG A 89 2.81 6.27 -11.46
CA ARG A 89 3.13 6.70 -10.09
C ARG A 89 4.13 5.75 -9.41
N TYR A 90 3.89 4.44 -9.50
CA TYR A 90 4.85 3.46 -8.98
C TYR A 90 6.21 3.55 -9.66
N ARG A 91 6.25 3.81 -10.98
CA ARG A 91 7.49 4.06 -11.70
C ARG A 91 8.18 5.30 -11.15
N ALA A 92 7.47 6.42 -11.00
CA ALA A 92 8.02 7.67 -10.49
C ALA A 92 8.57 7.51 -9.05
N TRP A 93 7.83 6.83 -8.18
CA TRP A 93 8.28 6.46 -6.84
C TRP A 93 9.53 5.56 -6.88
N PHE A 94 9.55 4.52 -7.71
CA PHE A 94 10.72 3.65 -7.82
C PHE A 94 11.96 4.40 -8.35
N GLU A 95 11.77 5.35 -9.26
CA GLU A 95 12.83 6.21 -9.82
C GLU A 95 13.34 7.25 -8.81
N SER A 96 12.57 7.61 -7.78
CA SER A 96 13.06 8.45 -6.67
C SER A 96 14.02 7.71 -5.73
N ALA A 97 14.35 6.45 -6.02
CA ALA A 97 15.25 5.60 -5.23
C ALA A 97 14.82 5.52 -3.76
N PRO A 98 13.63 4.97 -3.48
CA PRO A 98 13.11 4.87 -2.13
C PRO A 98 14.04 3.98 -1.29
N ARG A 99 13.98 4.18 0.03
CA ARG A 99 14.88 3.54 0.98
C ARG A 99 14.79 2.01 0.89
N ASP A 100 13.58 1.50 0.87
CA ASP A 100 13.28 0.08 0.71
C ASP A 100 12.44 -0.17 -0.54
N VAL A 101 12.67 -1.33 -1.16
CA VAL A 101 11.82 -1.87 -2.23
C VAL A 101 11.87 -3.39 -2.15
N SER A 102 10.71 -3.99 -1.90
CA SER A 102 10.55 -5.45 -1.93
C SER A 102 11.02 -6.05 -3.26
N LEU A 103 11.60 -7.25 -3.20
CA LEU A 103 12.20 -7.91 -4.37
C LEU A 103 11.21 -8.10 -5.52
N THR A 104 9.95 -8.39 -5.20
CA THR A 104 8.88 -8.52 -6.21
C THR A 104 8.64 -7.21 -6.93
N VAL A 105 8.49 -6.10 -6.19
CA VAL A 105 8.27 -4.77 -6.77
C VAL A 105 9.48 -4.38 -7.61
N ARG A 106 10.70 -4.56 -7.09
CA ARG A 106 11.94 -4.31 -7.83
C ARG A 106 11.99 -5.10 -9.14
N THR A 107 11.63 -6.38 -9.11
CA THR A 107 11.61 -7.24 -10.31
C THR A 107 10.61 -6.71 -11.34
N VAL A 108 9.38 -6.41 -10.91
CA VAL A 108 8.34 -5.84 -11.78
C VAL A 108 8.79 -4.53 -12.41
N MET A 109 9.35 -3.60 -11.61
CA MET A 109 9.80 -2.30 -12.10
C MET A 109 10.96 -2.43 -13.09
N LEU A 110 11.91 -3.33 -12.85
CA LEU A 110 13.01 -3.60 -13.78
C LEU A 110 12.52 -4.21 -15.09
N SER A 111 11.59 -5.17 -15.03
CA SER A 111 10.95 -5.74 -16.23
C SER A 111 10.17 -4.69 -17.02
N TYR A 112 9.43 -3.82 -16.34
CA TYR A 112 8.69 -2.71 -16.95
C TYR A 112 9.64 -1.70 -17.62
N ARG A 113 10.75 -1.34 -16.98
CA ARG A 113 11.80 -0.47 -17.56
C ARG A 113 12.47 -1.07 -18.80
N ALA A 114 12.68 -2.38 -18.82
CA ALA A 114 13.30 -3.07 -19.97
C ALA A 114 12.36 -3.18 -21.19
N GLY A 115 11.13 -2.66 -21.11
CA GLY A 115 10.13 -2.80 -22.16
C GLY A 115 9.64 -4.24 -22.34
N THR A 116 9.90 -5.11 -21.34
CA THR A 116 9.38 -6.47 -21.34
C THR A 116 7.86 -6.35 -21.35
N PRO A 117 7.14 -6.94 -22.31
CA PRO A 117 5.68 -6.92 -22.28
C PRO A 117 5.25 -7.67 -21.03
N GLY A 118 4.88 -6.93 -19.97
CA GLY A 118 3.92 -7.46 -19.03
C GLY A 118 2.69 -7.85 -19.83
N THR A 119 2.06 -8.97 -19.50
CA THR A 119 0.70 -9.30 -19.96
C THR A 119 -0.32 -8.36 -19.32
N TRP A 120 0.01 -7.08 -19.22
CA TRP A 120 -0.88 -6.01 -18.85
C TRP A 120 -1.73 -5.71 -20.09
N PRO A 121 -3.06 -5.64 -19.99
CA PRO A 121 -3.89 -5.22 -21.10
C PRO A 121 -3.50 -3.78 -21.45
N ARG A 122 -2.62 -3.59 -22.44
CA ARG A 122 -2.44 -2.31 -23.09
C ARG A 122 -3.76 -2.00 -23.79
N GLY A 123 -4.52 -1.06 -23.24
CA GLY A 123 -5.81 -0.65 -23.77
C GLY A 123 -6.94 -1.66 -23.49
N ALA A 124 -7.51 -1.60 -22.29
CA ALA A 124 -8.97 -1.70 -22.23
C ALA A 124 -9.51 -0.35 -22.73
N PRO A 125 -10.29 -0.29 -23.82
CA PRO A 125 -10.87 0.97 -24.25
C PRO A 125 -11.70 1.54 -23.11
N SER A 126 -11.48 2.82 -22.78
CA SER A 126 -12.35 3.57 -21.88
C SER A 126 -13.78 3.53 -22.46
N ARG A 127 -14.58 2.58 -21.96
CA ARG A 127 -16.00 2.55 -22.27
C ARG A 127 -16.67 3.54 -21.32
N SER A 128 -16.62 4.80 -21.70
CA SER A 128 -17.74 5.71 -21.43
C SER A 128 -18.97 5.17 -22.17
N SER A 129 -19.65 4.20 -21.58
CA SER A 129 -21.01 3.79 -21.95
C SER A 129 -21.57 2.84 -20.87
N GLY A 130 -22.20 3.46 -19.87
CA GLY A 130 -23.34 2.92 -19.14
C GLY A 130 -23.26 1.47 -18.68
N SER A 131 -22.61 1.21 -17.54
CA SER A 131 -22.94 0.08 -16.68
C SER A 131 -23.08 0.58 -15.25
N ARG A 132 -24.33 0.80 -14.88
CA ARG A 132 -24.80 1.22 -13.56
C ARG A 132 -24.44 0.13 -12.53
N TRP A 133 -23.47 0.39 -11.65
CA TRP A 133 -23.31 -0.37 -10.40
C TRP A 133 -24.54 -0.13 -9.53
N ARG A 134 -25.55 -1.00 -9.63
CA ARG A 134 -26.65 -1.03 -8.66
C ARG A 134 -26.14 -1.73 -7.41
N ALA A 135 -25.90 -0.97 -6.34
CA ALA A 135 -25.97 -1.49 -4.99
C ALA A 135 -27.43 -1.95 -4.75
N THR A 136 -27.66 -3.25 -4.66
CA THR A 136 -28.91 -3.79 -4.13
C THR A 136 -28.82 -3.78 -2.61
N GLY A 137 -29.56 -2.85 -1.99
CA GLY A 137 -30.00 -2.99 -0.61
C GLY A 137 -31.16 -3.99 -0.53
N ALA A 138 -31.18 -4.73 0.57
CA ALA A 138 -32.34 -5.37 1.15
C ALA A 138 -32.32 -5.05 2.65
#